data_AF-A0A7C4D6Z9-F1
#
_entry.id   AF-A0A7C4D6Z9-F1
#
_cell.length_a   1.000
_cell.length_b   1.000
_cell.length_c   1.000
_cell.angle_alpha   90.00
_cell.angle_beta   90.00
_cell.angle_gamma   90.00
#
_symmetry.space_group_name_H-M   'P 1'
#
loop_
_entity.id
_entity.type
_entity.pdbx_description
1 polymer ?
#
loop_
_entity_poly.entity_id
_entity_poly.type
_entity_poly.pdbx_seq_one_letter_code
_entity_poly.pdbx_strand_id
1 'polypeptide(L)'
;MKSIQKYFILIIAVIVVVPIVIYMLLPSQRIYLEFSSVNFIVETYGWRVSRVIELNLKNIGSENVTIIGVKLNGEKWNLWSPKSLLIPPNSVGKLKVFYPWNGGNYKITIETDKEERSIDVSAPEFNGVKVTIQNPSGEIWKNLVTFDFTFAPNELQEPKLSVYEDNNPIACQIWGVVKYEDGSVESASVSFITVIDPGEEKTYVIKLNEPPRMEVTNLNIERIDNRTIINNGVIKVRFNEDYRGEIDQVTDVDGKINYAKVFGIYKGSTHVWQHGFLQTSVNTYIVSYTGEKRAYQMSILTSDNYITYVESNGPFLATYARKWKLQSDFGWVYEFYAIPQNASLILYKTVFHVSGKWDVGPGPDPTGGWAYYNVYGTGYTGFPFLAIRHASFFSTESAEVYFPDWPGEDLWAKHSIAACVNATYGVAVTKVADDPVLPMEYWHITVRRWPFSIVSAPEPGARDEDVWTDYVAIAGIPEGKLCYEGQDLSREPYIRERSITLRGTITFDVGLYSWIYHIEIIVNRDIIGVLQEITRKYNGMRVLIERA
;
A
#
# COMPACT_ATOMS: atom_id res chain seq x y z
N MET A 1 25.10 48.19 -61.95
CA MET A 1 25.19 46.72 -61.78
C MET A 1 24.76 46.03 -63.07
N LYS A 2 25.65 45.24 -63.69
CA LYS A 2 25.35 44.43 -64.89
C LYS A 2 24.23 43.44 -64.56
N SER A 3 23.34 43.13 -65.51
CA SER A 3 22.13 42.30 -65.29
C SER A 3 22.40 41.00 -64.51
N ILE A 4 23.55 40.38 -64.73
CA ILE A 4 24.03 39.17 -64.04
C ILE A 4 24.13 39.35 -62.51
N GLN A 5 24.60 40.49 -62.01
CA GLN A 5 24.68 40.76 -60.57
C GLN A 5 23.28 40.88 -59.93
N LYS A 6 22.30 41.42 -60.66
CA LYS A 6 20.92 41.50 -60.18
C LYS A 6 20.28 40.11 -60.09
N TYR A 7 20.53 39.24 -61.07
CA TYR A 7 20.08 37.84 -61.04
C TYR A 7 20.72 37.05 -59.88
N PHE A 8 22.02 37.23 -59.64
CA PHE A 8 22.71 36.53 -58.55
C PHE A 8 22.19 36.94 -57.16
N ILE A 9 21.96 38.24 -56.96
CA ILE A 9 21.38 38.76 -55.71
C ILE A 9 19.93 38.28 -55.53
N LEU A 10 19.13 38.25 -56.61
CA LEU A 10 17.76 37.74 -56.55
C LEU A 10 17.72 36.25 -56.18
N ILE A 11 18.62 35.43 -56.76
CA ILE A 11 18.71 34.00 -56.45
C ILE A 11 19.13 33.79 -55.00
N ILE A 12 20.12 34.53 -54.50
CA ILE A 12 20.53 34.46 -53.08
C ILE A 12 19.37 34.90 -52.17
N ALA A 13 18.64 35.97 -52.53
CA ALA A 13 17.47 36.40 -51.77
C ALA A 13 16.38 35.33 -51.74
N VAL A 14 16.10 34.64 -52.85
CA VAL A 14 15.13 33.53 -52.89
C VAL A 14 15.61 32.34 -52.07
N ILE A 15 16.89 31.96 -52.16
CA ILE A 15 17.48 30.87 -51.39
C ILE A 15 17.48 31.16 -49.88
N VAL A 16 17.50 32.43 -49.46
CA VAL A 16 17.43 32.80 -48.04
C VAL A 16 15.97 32.96 -47.57
N VAL A 17 15.12 33.61 -48.37
CA VAL A 17 13.74 33.91 -47.98
C VAL A 17 12.85 32.66 -47.99
N VAL A 18 13.02 31.76 -48.97
CA VAL A 18 12.17 30.56 -49.08
C VAL A 18 12.34 29.62 -47.87
N PRO A 19 13.55 29.28 -47.39
CA PRO A 19 13.72 28.49 -46.17
C PRO A 19 13.20 29.20 -44.93
N ILE A 20 13.34 30.52 -44.82
CA ILE A 20 12.81 31.30 -43.69
C ILE A 20 11.28 31.24 -43.68
N VAL A 21 10.64 31.41 -44.85
CA VAL A 21 9.18 31.32 -44.98
C VAL A 21 8.70 29.89 -44.72
N ILE A 22 9.38 28.87 -45.25
CA ILE A 22 9.07 27.46 -44.95
C ILE A 22 9.22 27.18 -43.46
N TYR A 23 10.28 27.69 -42.81
CA TYR A 23 10.52 27.54 -41.38
C TYR A 23 9.48 28.25 -40.53
N MET A 24 9.01 29.44 -40.95
CA MET A 24 7.91 30.16 -40.30
C MET A 24 6.53 29.52 -40.56
N LEU A 25 6.38 28.78 -41.67
CA LEU A 25 5.20 28.00 -42.01
C LEU A 25 5.20 26.59 -41.40
N LEU A 26 6.31 26.14 -40.79
CA LEU A 26 6.29 24.96 -39.95
C LEU A 26 5.34 25.26 -38.79
N PRO A 27 4.28 24.46 -38.57
CA PRO A 27 3.29 24.76 -37.56
C PRO A 27 3.96 24.89 -36.19
N SER A 28 3.89 26.09 -35.62
CA SER A 28 4.16 26.35 -34.20
C SER A 28 3.46 25.28 -33.37
N GLN A 29 4.21 24.59 -32.51
CA GLN A 29 3.78 23.52 -31.58
C GLN A 29 2.35 23.03 -31.81
N ARG A 30 2.19 21.89 -32.50
CA ARG A 30 0.88 21.23 -32.60
C ARG A 30 0.40 20.96 -31.18
N ILE A 31 -0.67 21.64 -30.76
CA ILE A 31 -1.31 21.40 -29.48
C ILE A 31 -2.12 20.12 -29.63
N TYR A 32 -1.86 19.14 -28.77
CA TYR A 32 -2.55 17.85 -28.85
C TYR A 32 -3.62 17.68 -27.76
N LEU A 33 -3.47 18.31 -26.60
CA LEU A 33 -4.35 18.17 -25.44
C LEU A 33 -4.99 19.49 -25.01
N GLU A 34 -6.26 19.37 -24.65
CA GLU A 34 -7.05 20.42 -24.02
C GLU A 34 -7.65 19.90 -22.71
N PHE A 35 -7.55 20.70 -21.64
CA PHE A 35 -8.26 20.41 -20.38
C PHE A 35 -9.74 20.68 -20.57
N SER A 36 -10.56 19.63 -20.57
CA SER A 36 -12.02 19.74 -20.62
C SER A 36 -12.61 20.09 -19.25
N SER A 37 -12.07 19.53 -18.17
CA SER A 37 -12.42 19.91 -16.80
C SER A 37 -11.33 19.49 -15.81
N VAL A 38 -11.32 20.16 -14.65
CA VAL A 38 -10.51 19.82 -13.48
C VAL A 38 -11.41 19.83 -12.26
N ASN A 39 -11.58 18.67 -11.61
CA ASN A 39 -12.45 18.51 -10.45
C ASN A 39 -11.62 18.10 -9.22
N PHE A 40 -11.87 18.73 -8.08
CA PHE A 40 -11.31 18.34 -6.79
C PHE A 40 -12.34 17.51 -6.04
N ILE A 41 -12.08 16.21 -5.89
CA ILE A 41 -13.02 15.25 -5.32
C ILE A 41 -12.38 14.46 -4.18
N VAL A 42 -13.23 13.91 -3.33
CA VAL A 42 -12.84 12.96 -2.27
C VAL A 42 -13.40 11.60 -2.65
N GLU A 43 -12.56 10.57 -2.57
CA GLU A 43 -12.93 9.19 -2.87
C GLU A 43 -12.44 8.26 -1.75
N THR A 44 -12.94 7.02 -1.75
CA THR A 44 -12.48 5.95 -0.86
C THR A 44 -11.85 4.79 -1.64
N TYR A 45 -10.79 4.21 -1.07
CA TYR A 45 -10.14 2.99 -1.55
C TYR A 45 -10.10 2.01 -0.37
N GLY A 46 -11.12 1.15 -0.30
CA GLY A 46 -11.49 0.50 0.95
C GLY A 46 -11.88 1.55 1.99
N TRP A 47 -11.23 1.54 3.14
CA TRP A 47 -11.44 2.52 4.21
C TRP A 47 -10.43 3.67 4.21
N ARG A 48 -9.61 3.82 3.15
CA ARG A 48 -8.74 4.99 2.97
C ARG A 48 -9.52 6.15 2.36
N VAL A 49 -9.42 7.34 2.96
CA VAL A 49 -9.92 8.59 2.40
C VAL A 49 -8.83 9.23 1.54
N SER A 50 -9.13 9.44 0.27
CA SER A 50 -8.19 9.99 -0.70
C SER A 50 -8.73 11.27 -1.32
N ARG A 51 -7.90 12.31 -1.34
CA ARG A 51 -8.15 13.53 -2.10
C ARG A 51 -7.59 13.36 -3.51
N VAL A 52 -8.44 13.62 -4.49
CA VAL A 52 -8.15 13.35 -5.91
C VAL A 52 -8.38 14.62 -6.72
N ILE A 53 -7.43 14.94 -7.59
CA ILE A 53 -7.63 15.89 -8.68
C ILE A 53 -7.98 15.06 -9.93
N GLU A 54 -9.22 15.13 -10.35
CA GLU A 54 -9.73 14.47 -11.54
C GLU A 54 -9.61 15.40 -12.75
N LEU A 55 -8.87 14.96 -13.75
CA LEU A 55 -8.55 15.72 -14.96
C LEU A 55 -9.18 15.02 -16.16
N ASN A 56 -10.04 15.73 -16.88
CA ASN A 56 -10.57 15.28 -18.16
C ASN A 56 -9.80 15.99 -19.28
N LEU A 57 -9.06 15.22 -20.06
CA LEU A 57 -8.13 15.69 -21.09
C LEU A 57 -8.63 15.25 -22.46
N LYS A 58 -8.94 16.19 -23.34
CA LYS A 58 -9.38 15.92 -24.71
C LYS A 58 -8.19 15.98 -25.65
N ASN A 59 -7.96 14.91 -26.40
CA ASN A 59 -7.02 14.93 -27.50
C ASN A 59 -7.66 15.61 -28.72
N ILE A 60 -7.22 16.82 -29.05
CA ILE A 60 -7.65 17.61 -30.22
C ILE A 60 -6.73 17.41 -31.43
N GLY A 61 -5.68 16.61 -31.29
CA GLY A 61 -4.75 16.27 -32.34
C GLY A 61 -5.22 15.10 -33.22
N SER A 62 -4.36 14.76 -34.19
CA SER A 62 -4.60 13.67 -35.16
C SER A 62 -3.84 12.38 -34.82
N GLU A 63 -3.02 12.38 -33.77
CA GLU A 63 -2.22 11.24 -33.32
C GLU A 63 -2.58 10.87 -31.88
N ASN A 64 -2.25 9.64 -31.47
CA ASN A 64 -2.33 9.22 -30.07
C ASN A 64 -1.41 10.09 -29.21
N VAL A 65 -1.85 10.41 -28.00
CA VAL A 65 -1.04 11.08 -26.98
C VAL A 65 -0.89 10.15 -25.79
N THR A 66 0.33 9.99 -25.30
CA THR A 66 0.62 9.22 -24.09
C THR A 66 1.04 10.15 -22.98
N ILE A 67 0.31 10.12 -21.86
CA ILE A 67 0.69 10.86 -20.65
C ILE A 67 1.90 10.16 -20.02
N ILE A 68 2.99 10.91 -19.79
CA ILE A 68 4.24 10.40 -19.21
C ILE A 68 4.49 10.94 -17.78
N GLY A 69 3.75 11.96 -17.36
CA GLY A 69 3.90 12.54 -16.04
C GLY A 69 2.91 13.66 -15.75
N VAL A 70 2.76 13.96 -14.46
CA VAL A 70 2.06 15.15 -13.98
C VAL A 70 2.94 15.88 -12.99
N LYS A 71 2.97 17.21 -13.11
CA LYS A 71 3.58 18.09 -12.12
C LYS A 71 2.52 18.95 -11.47
N LEU A 72 2.62 19.10 -10.15
CA LEU A 72 1.84 20.04 -9.36
C LEU A 72 2.82 21.10 -8.84
N ASN A 73 2.59 22.37 -9.20
CA ASN A 73 3.47 23.48 -8.85
C ASN A 73 4.94 23.28 -9.24
N GLY A 74 5.18 22.53 -10.33
CA GLY A 74 6.52 22.23 -10.85
C GLY A 74 7.15 20.96 -10.27
N GLU A 75 6.58 20.40 -9.20
CA GLU A 75 7.05 19.14 -8.61
C GLU A 75 6.34 17.96 -9.25
N LYS A 76 7.11 16.95 -9.67
CA LYS A 76 6.55 15.74 -10.27
C LYS A 76 5.81 14.95 -9.20
N TRP A 77 4.55 14.61 -9.49
CA TRP A 77 3.69 13.87 -8.58
C TRP A 77 3.27 12.54 -9.19
N ASN A 78 3.02 11.56 -8.33
CA ASN A 78 2.66 10.21 -8.77
C ASN A 78 1.21 10.17 -9.24
N LEU A 79 1.00 9.47 -10.36
CA LEU A 79 -0.31 9.18 -10.91
C LEU A 79 -0.74 7.78 -10.47
N TRP A 80 -2.05 7.57 -10.28
CA TRP A 80 -2.53 6.20 -10.38
C TRP A 80 -2.43 5.70 -11.82
N SER A 81 -2.01 4.44 -11.94
CA SER A 81 -1.82 3.68 -13.17
C SER A 81 -2.95 3.89 -14.21
N PRO A 82 -2.64 3.84 -15.52
CA PRO A 82 -1.35 3.49 -16.10
C PRO A 82 -0.39 4.67 -16.13
N LYS A 83 0.89 4.39 -15.83
CA LYS A 83 2.07 5.25 -16.06
C LYS A 83 2.17 5.80 -17.50
N SER A 84 1.33 5.27 -18.40
CA SER A 84 1.15 5.64 -19.78
C SER A 84 -0.35 5.60 -20.14
N LEU A 85 -1.12 6.62 -19.78
CA LEU A 85 -2.49 6.76 -20.27
C LEU A 85 -2.42 7.20 -21.74
N LEU A 86 -2.85 6.32 -22.64
CA LEU A 86 -2.97 6.64 -24.06
C LEU A 86 -4.35 7.25 -24.32
N ILE A 87 -4.38 8.45 -24.90
CA ILE A 87 -5.59 9.14 -25.31
C ILE A 87 -5.62 9.17 -26.86
N PRO A 88 -6.53 8.41 -27.50
CA PRO A 88 -6.65 8.42 -28.95
C PRO A 88 -7.13 9.78 -29.50
N PRO A 89 -6.91 10.08 -30.79
CA PRO A 89 -7.44 11.28 -31.44
C PRO A 89 -8.93 11.50 -31.17
N ASN A 90 -9.33 12.75 -30.93
CA ASN A 90 -10.71 13.18 -30.65
C ASN A 90 -11.39 12.48 -29.45
N SER A 91 -10.61 11.82 -28.59
CA SER A 91 -11.11 11.13 -27.41
C SER A 91 -10.79 11.91 -26.14
N VAL A 92 -11.54 11.65 -25.07
CA VAL A 92 -11.28 12.21 -23.74
C VAL A 92 -10.68 11.13 -22.86
N GLY A 93 -9.49 11.39 -22.34
CA GLY A 93 -8.87 10.61 -21.29
C GLY A 93 -9.21 11.18 -19.93
N LYS A 94 -9.45 10.30 -18.96
CA LYS A 94 -9.68 10.65 -17.56
C LYS A 94 -8.44 10.27 -16.75
N LEU A 95 -7.87 11.22 -16.03
CA LEU A 95 -6.70 11.03 -15.19
C LEU A 95 -7.03 11.41 -13.74
N LYS A 96 -6.64 10.56 -12.79
CA LYS A 96 -6.80 10.81 -11.35
C LYS A 96 -5.42 11.02 -10.72
N VAL A 97 -5.24 12.17 -10.07
CA VAL A 97 -4.01 12.52 -9.33
C VAL A 97 -4.32 12.49 -7.83
N PHE A 98 -3.70 11.57 -7.11
CA PHE A 98 -3.88 11.40 -5.66
C PHE A 98 -3.00 12.40 -4.92
N TYR A 99 -3.56 13.54 -4.57
CA TYR A 99 -2.82 14.64 -3.97
C TYR A 99 -3.62 15.23 -2.82
N PRO A 100 -3.03 15.43 -1.63
CA PRO A 100 -3.70 16.00 -0.47
C PRO A 100 -3.93 17.51 -0.65
N TRP A 101 -4.74 17.93 -1.62
CA TRP A 101 -5.02 19.35 -1.86
C TRP A 101 -5.76 19.98 -0.67
N ASN A 102 -5.43 21.23 -0.33
CA ASN A 102 -6.13 21.97 0.73
C ASN A 102 -6.08 23.48 0.45
N GLY A 103 -7.07 23.98 -0.30
CA GLY A 103 -7.13 25.38 -0.68
C GLY A 103 -5.97 25.83 -1.58
N GLY A 104 -5.97 27.10 -1.99
CA GLY A 104 -4.87 27.70 -2.75
C GLY A 104 -4.92 27.45 -4.26
N ASN A 105 -3.92 27.99 -4.95
CA ASN A 105 -3.80 27.91 -6.41
C ASN A 105 -2.74 26.87 -6.79
N TYR A 106 -3.09 25.99 -7.72
CA TYR A 106 -2.23 24.95 -8.25
C TYR A 106 -2.02 25.16 -9.73
N LYS A 107 -0.75 25.08 -10.14
CA LYS A 107 -0.37 24.91 -11.54
C LYS A 107 -0.22 23.42 -11.81
N ILE A 108 -1.16 22.86 -12.57
CA ILE A 108 -1.14 21.45 -12.98
C ILE A 108 -0.53 21.38 -14.37
N THR A 109 0.59 20.67 -14.53
CA THR A 109 1.23 20.44 -15.83
C THR A 109 1.16 18.96 -16.18
N ILE A 110 0.59 18.64 -17.34
CA ILE A 110 0.62 17.31 -17.94
C ILE A 110 1.81 17.24 -18.88
N GLU A 111 2.68 16.27 -18.64
CA GLU A 111 3.76 15.90 -19.55
C GLU A 111 3.28 14.74 -20.43
N THR A 112 3.50 14.86 -21.74
CA THR A 112 3.20 13.81 -22.70
C THR A 112 4.40 13.50 -23.59
N ASP A 113 4.30 12.46 -24.41
CA ASP A 113 5.30 12.16 -25.44
C ASP A 113 5.37 13.19 -26.58
N LYS A 114 4.41 14.13 -26.65
CA LYS A 114 4.29 15.12 -27.74
C LYS A 114 4.43 16.57 -27.29
N GLU A 115 3.98 16.89 -26.08
CA GLU A 115 3.90 18.25 -25.54
C GLU A 115 3.86 18.28 -23.99
N GLU A 116 4.02 19.49 -23.43
CA GLU A 116 3.64 19.80 -22.05
C GLU A 116 2.49 20.81 -22.05
N ARG A 117 1.48 20.57 -21.21
CA ARG A 117 0.32 21.45 -21.10
C ARG A 117 0.03 21.80 -19.65
N SER A 118 -0.09 23.09 -19.34
CA SER A 118 -0.42 23.56 -17.98
C SER A 118 -1.80 24.20 -17.90
N ILE A 119 -2.42 24.11 -16.73
CA ILE A 119 -3.59 24.88 -16.32
C ILE A 119 -3.41 25.36 -14.88
N ASP A 120 -3.85 26.58 -14.59
CA ASP A 120 -3.92 27.12 -13.24
C ASP A 120 -5.34 26.96 -12.71
N VAL A 121 -5.47 26.35 -11.53
CA VAL A 121 -6.75 26.06 -10.89
C VAL A 121 -6.70 26.34 -9.39
N SER A 122 -7.81 26.81 -8.82
CA SER A 122 -7.93 26.97 -7.38
C SER A 122 -8.54 25.72 -6.77
N ALA A 123 -7.87 25.12 -5.79
CA ALA A 123 -8.48 24.04 -5.03
C ALA A 123 -9.39 24.61 -3.94
N PRO A 124 -10.48 23.91 -3.60
CA PRO A 124 -11.28 24.25 -2.45
C PRO A 124 -10.53 23.93 -1.14
N GLU A 125 -10.89 24.64 -0.07
CA GLU A 125 -10.45 24.29 1.29
C GLU A 125 -10.99 22.92 1.70
N PHE A 126 -10.20 22.22 2.51
CA PHE A 126 -10.55 20.91 3.04
C PHE A 126 -10.51 20.95 4.58
N ASN A 127 -11.70 20.89 5.20
CA ASN A 127 -11.86 20.95 6.66
C ASN A 127 -12.26 19.60 7.28
N GLY A 128 -12.42 18.57 6.46
CA GLY A 128 -12.88 17.25 6.89
C GLY A 128 -13.68 16.51 5.83
N VAL A 129 -14.26 15.39 6.25
CA VAL A 129 -15.13 14.56 5.41
C VAL A 129 -16.41 14.18 6.13
N LYS A 130 -17.48 14.08 5.35
CA LYS A 130 -18.72 13.42 5.74
C LYS A 130 -18.69 12.00 5.18
N VAL A 131 -18.87 11.03 6.06
CA VAL A 131 -18.88 9.59 5.74
C VAL A 131 -20.26 9.04 6.07
N THR A 132 -20.95 8.48 5.08
CA THR A 132 -22.19 7.73 5.30
C THR A 132 -21.90 6.24 5.12
N ILE A 133 -22.21 5.44 6.13
CA ILE A 133 -22.06 3.99 6.13
C ILE A 133 -23.46 3.37 6.11
N GLN A 134 -23.76 2.57 5.09
CA GLN A 134 -25.03 1.87 4.96
C GLN A 134 -24.85 0.40 5.31
N ASN A 135 -25.73 -0.14 6.16
CA ASN A 135 -25.79 -1.56 6.51
C ASN A 135 -26.85 -2.27 5.66
N PRO A 136 -26.49 -2.91 4.54
CA PRO A 136 -27.46 -3.66 3.74
C PRO A 136 -27.81 -5.02 4.35
N SER A 137 -27.18 -5.43 5.45
CA SER A 137 -27.39 -6.75 6.04
C SER A 137 -28.65 -6.82 6.89
N GLY A 138 -29.11 -8.04 7.17
CA GLY A 138 -30.25 -8.30 8.06
C GLY A 138 -29.90 -8.31 9.56
N GLU A 139 -28.67 -7.95 9.94
CA GLU A 139 -28.16 -8.03 11.31
C GLU A 139 -27.64 -6.67 11.78
N ILE A 140 -27.68 -6.42 13.11
CA ILE A 140 -27.10 -5.20 13.69
C ILE A 140 -25.58 -5.24 13.46
N TRP A 141 -25.06 -4.18 12.85
CA TRP A 141 -23.64 -4.08 12.56
C TRP A 141 -22.96 -3.19 13.61
N LYS A 142 -22.21 -3.80 14.53
CA LYS A 142 -21.42 -3.10 15.56
C LYS A 142 -19.94 -3.38 15.35
N ASN A 143 -19.16 -2.35 15.02
CA ASN A 143 -17.76 -2.51 14.68
C ASN A 143 -16.88 -1.31 15.04
N LEU A 144 -15.59 -1.57 15.26
CA LEU A 144 -14.54 -0.57 15.20
C LEU A 144 -14.21 -0.31 13.74
N VAL A 145 -14.49 0.90 13.27
CA VAL A 145 -14.10 1.37 11.94
C VAL A 145 -12.82 2.17 12.01
N THR A 146 -12.04 2.13 10.94
CA THR A 146 -10.76 2.83 10.83
C THR A 146 -10.69 3.51 9.48
N PHE A 147 -10.60 4.84 9.47
CA PHE A 147 -10.36 5.62 8.26
C PHE A 147 -8.91 6.09 8.21
N ASP A 148 -8.24 5.86 7.08
CA ASP A 148 -6.87 6.32 6.84
C ASP A 148 -6.84 7.62 6.04
N PHE A 149 -5.97 8.55 6.43
CA PHE A 149 -5.82 9.86 5.81
C PHE A 149 -4.36 10.18 5.50
N THR A 150 -4.18 11.02 4.47
CA THR A 150 -2.91 11.68 4.14
C THR A 150 -3.13 13.19 4.08
N PHE A 151 -2.17 13.96 4.58
CA PHE A 151 -2.26 15.41 4.75
C PHE A 151 -1.16 16.12 3.95
N ALA A 152 -1.44 17.36 3.55
CA ALA A 152 -0.43 18.23 2.98
C ALA A 152 0.53 18.70 4.09
N PRO A 153 1.77 19.10 3.75
CA PRO A 153 2.64 19.78 4.68
C PRO A 153 1.92 20.96 5.35
N ASN A 154 2.04 21.07 6.67
CA ASN A 154 1.45 22.10 7.51
C ASN A 154 -0.09 22.12 7.61
N GLU A 155 -0.82 21.22 6.96
CA GLU A 155 -2.28 21.13 7.07
C GLU A 155 -2.75 20.74 8.47
N LEU A 156 -2.02 19.83 9.11
CA LEU A 156 -2.34 19.27 10.42
C LEU A 156 -1.07 19.24 11.28
N GLN A 157 -0.92 20.21 12.18
CA GLN A 157 0.29 20.37 13.01
C GLN A 157 0.42 19.30 14.10
N GLU A 158 -0.72 18.88 14.66
CA GLU A 158 -0.82 17.81 15.65
C GLU A 158 -1.91 16.83 15.20
N PRO A 159 -1.86 15.55 15.56
CA PRO A 159 -2.89 14.57 15.20
C PRO A 159 -4.20 14.89 15.93
N LYS A 160 -4.95 15.87 15.41
CA LYS A 160 -6.21 16.40 15.95
C LYS A 160 -7.31 16.17 14.92
N LEU A 161 -7.99 15.04 15.09
CA LEU A 161 -9.14 14.61 14.32
C LEU A 161 -10.28 14.34 15.29
N SER A 162 -11.43 14.97 15.09
CA SER A 162 -12.65 14.73 15.86
C SER A 162 -13.69 14.06 14.97
N VAL A 163 -14.58 13.27 15.58
CA VAL A 163 -15.67 12.59 14.87
C VAL A 163 -16.99 13.00 15.49
N TYR A 164 -17.96 13.33 14.65
CA TYR A 164 -19.31 13.70 15.05
C TYR A 164 -20.35 12.75 14.46
N GLU A 165 -21.32 12.36 15.27
CA GLU A 165 -22.55 11.66 14.85
C GLU A 165 -23.72 12.62 15.17
N ASP A 166 -24.53 12.96 14.16
CA ASP A 166 -25.65 13.91 14.32
C ASP A 166 -25.27 15.24 15.00
N ASN A 167 -24.11 15.80 14.63
CA ASN A 167 -23.49 17.00 15.23
C ASN A 167 -23.03 16.86 16.70
N ASN A 168 -23.08 15.66 17.27
CA ASN A 168 -22.55 15.39 18.61
C ASN A 168 -21.16 14.75 18.52
N PRO A 169 -20.15 15.28 19.23
CA PRO A 169 -18.81 14.69 19.21
C PRO A 169 -18.83 13.32 19.90
N ILE A 170 -18.40 12.29 19.18
CA ILE A 170 -18.28 10.91 19.68
C ILE A 170 -16.83 10.58 20.01
N ALA A 171 -16.62 9.55 20.83
CA ALA A 171 -15.29 9.10 21.16
C ALA A 171 -14.56 8.56 19.92
N CYS A 172 -13.33 9.01 19.71
CA CYS A 172 -12.47 8.56 18.63
C CYS A 172 -11.02 8.44 19.12
N GLN A 173 -10.22 7.66 18.41
CA GLN A 173 -8.80 7.49 18.68
C GLN A 173 -8.00 7.64 17.40
N ILE A 174 -6.90 8.39 17.48
CA ILE A 174 -5.97 8.59 16.37
C ILE A 174 -4.75 7.72 16.62
N TRP A 175 -4.26 7.08 15.57
CA TRP A 175 -3.08 6.21 15.61
C TRP A 175 -2.43 6.12 14.23
N GLY A 176 -1.28 5.47 14.14
CA GLY A 176 -0.60 5.25 12.87
C GLY A 176 -0.08 6.57 12.28
N VAL A 177 0.40 7.47 13.14
CA VAL A 177 0.83 8.83 12.77
C VAL A 177 2.25 8.81 12.19
N VAL A 178 2.38 9.31 10.96
CA VAL A 178 3.65 9.63 10.30
C VAL A 178 3.74 11.14 10.14
N LYS A 179 4.94 11.71 10.29
CA LYS A 179 5.17 13.16 10.27
C LYS A 179 6.20 13.53 9.20
N TYR A 180 6.01 14.71 8.62
CA TYR A 180 7.02 15.41 7.84
C TYR A 180 8.21 15.85 8.71
N GLU A 181 9.30 16.26 8.06
CA GLU A 181 10.47 16.82 8.75
C GLU A 181 10.15 18.10 9.53
N ASP A 182 9.17 18.89 9.08
CA ASP A 182 8.70 20.09 9.78
C ASP A 182 7.84 19.76 11.03
N GLY A 183 7.55 18.48 11.28
CA GLY A 183 6.80 17.99 12.43
C GLY A 183 5.28 17.93 12.22
N SER A 184 4.76 18.46 11.12
CA SER A 184 3.36 18.33 10.74
C SER A 184 3.02 16.88 10.34
N VAL A 185 1.75 16.50 10.50
CA VAL A 185 1.27 15.15 10.21
C VAL A 185 1.22 14.93 8.70
N GLU A 186 1.80 13.84 8.23
CA GLU A 186 1.80 13.40 6.84
C GLU A 186 0.73 12.33 6.60
N SER A 187 0.55 11.41 7.55
CA SER A 187 -0.54 10.42 7.55
C SER A 187 -0.98 10.09 8.97
N ALA A 188 -2.27 9.81 9.14
CA ALA A 188 -2.84 9.32 10.38
C ALA A 188 -4.11 8.51 10.09
N SER A 189 -4.44 7.61 11.01
CA SER A 189 -5.68 6.85 10.98
C SER A 189 -6.55 7.24 12.18
N VAL A 190 -7.86 7.37 11.95
CA VAL A 190 -8.84 7.61 13.01
C VAL A 190 -9.74 6.39 13.16
N SER A 191 -10.00 5.97 14.39
CA SER A 191 -10.86 4.84 14.70
C SER A 191 -11.92 5.19 15.72
N PHE A 192 -13.13 4.67 15.52
CA PHE A 192 -14.28 4.88 16.40
C PHE A 192 -15.26 3.71 16.27
N ILE A 193 -16.11 3.53 17.28
CA ILE A 193 -17.14 2.49 17.27
C ILE A 193 -18.38 3.02 16.57
N THR A 194 -18.96 2.20 15.72
CA THR A 194 -20.24 2.44 15.06
C THR A 194 -21.18 1.28 15.32
N VAL A 195 -22.47 1.58 15.41
CA VAL A 195 -23.58 0.62 15.56
C VAL A 195 -24.66 1.04 14.58
N ILE A 196 -24.97 0.20 13.60
CA ILE A 196 -25.94 0.49 12.53
C ILE A 196 -26.95 -0.65 12.49
N ASP A 197 -28.23 -0.34 12.63
CA ASP A 197 -29.29 -1.33 12.59
C ASP A 197 -29.50 -1.90 11.17
N PRO A 198 -30.16 -3.07 11.03
CA PRO A 198 -30.39 -3.69 9.73
C PRO A 198 -31.11 -2.77 8.74
N GLY A 199 -30.54 -2.59 7.55
CA GLY A 199 -31.12 -1.76 6.49
C GLY A 199 -31.00 -0.24 6.71
N GLU A 200 -30.36 0.19 7.81
CA GLU A 200 -30.17 1.60 8.10
C GLU A 200 -28.84 2.14 7.58
N GLU A 201 -28.72 3.48 7.58
CA GLU A 201 -27.47 4.18 7.34
C GLU A 201 -27.15 5.14 8.48
N LYS A 202 -25.86 5.37 8.71
CA LYS A 202 -25.38 6.37 9.65
C LYS A 202 -24.36 7.28 9.01
N THR A 203 -24.43 8.55 9.40
CA THR A 203 -23.55 9.60 8.90
C THR A 203 -22.64 10.11 10.00
N TYR A 204 -21.35 10.17 9.69
CA TYR A 204 -20.30 10.69 10.55
C TYR A 204 -19.61 11.87 9.87
N VAL A 205 -19.23 12.89 10.64
CA VAL A 205 -18.39 13.99 10.15
C VAL A 205 -17.04 13.93 10.87
N ILE A 206 -15.98 13.72 10.11
CA ILE A 206 -14.60 13.70 10.60
C ILE A 206 -14.00 15.08 10.31
N LYS A 207 -13.69 15.86 11.35
CA LYS A 207 -13.14 17.22 11.21
C LYS A 207 -11.65 17.26 11.54
N LEU A 208 -10.94 18.15 10.85
CA LEU A 208 -9.51 18.41 11.07
C LEU A 208 -9.29 19.49 12.13
N ASN A 209 -8.11 19.49 12.75
CA ASN A 209 -7.65 20.51 13.70
C ASN A 209 -8.51 20.65 14.98
N GLU A 210 -9.34 19.66 15.26
CA GLU A 210 -10.13 19.55 16.48
C GLU A 210 -9.68 18.34 17.31
N PRO A 211 -9.51 18.48 18.63
CA PRO A 211 -9.01 17.39 19.46
C PRO A 211 -9.99 16.20 19.50
N PRO A 212 -9.50 14.96 19.50
CA PRO A 212 -10.36 13.79 19.65
C PRO A 212 -11.03 13.77 21.02
N ARG A 213 -12.29 13.36 21.07
CA ARG A 213 -12.94 13.04 22.34
C ARG A 213 -12.40 11.69 22.82
N MET A 214 -11.59 11.71 23.86
CA MET A 214 -11.02 10.50 24.45
C MET A 214 -11.85 10.04 25.65
N GLU A 215 -12.01 8.73 25.81
CA GLU A 215 -12.54 8.11 27.03
C GLU A 215 -11.41 7.42 27.81
N VAL A 216 -11.70 6.99 29.04
CA VAL A 216 -10.73 6.30 29.91
C VAL A 216 -10.33 4.97 29.27
N THR A 217 -9.02 4.76 29.11
CA THR A 217 -8.47 3.48 28.63
C THR A 217 -8.46 2.44 29.75
N ASN A 218 -8.83 1.20 29.39
CA ASN A 218 -8.66 0.02 30.24
C ASN A 218 -7.59 -0.93 29.68
N LEU A 219 -6.80 -0.50 28.68
CA LEU A 219 -5.75 -1.31 28.07
C LEU A 219 -4.48 -1.26 28.92
N ASN A 220 -3.95 -2.44 29.22
CA ASN A 220 -2.72 -2.58 29.99
C ASN A 220 -1.52 -2.76 29.05
N ILE A 221 -0.52 -1.90 29.19
CA ILE A 221 0.75 -1.96 28.49
C ILE A 221 1.86 -2.12 29.52
N GLU A 222 2.56 -3.24 29.44
CA GLU A 222 3.65 -3.58 30.35
C GLU A 222 4.98 -3.55 29.58
N ARG A 223 6.02 -2.99 30.20
CA ARG A 223 7.40 -3.12 29.71
C ARG A 223 8.19 -3.99 30.68
N ILE A 224 8.70 -5.11 30.19
CA ILE A 224 9.48 -6.08 30.96
C ILE A 224 10.76 -6.37 30.18
N ASP A 225 11.91 -5.98 30.74
CA ASP A 225 13.20 -5.99 30.05
C ASP A 225 13.10 -5.24 28.70
N ASN A 226 13.63 -5.84 27.63
CA ASN A 226 13.54 -5.34 26.25
C ASN A 226 12.29 -5.86 25.52
N ARG A 227 11.17 -5.96 26.24
CA ARG A 227 9.89 -6.40 25.67
C ARG A 227 8.75 -5.50 26.07
N THR A 228 7.92 -5.16 25.08
CA THR A 228 6.65 -4.47 25.29
C THR A 228 5.51 -5.48 25.15
N ILE A 229 4.61 -5.52 26.12
CA ILE A 229 3.45 -6.42 26.17
C ILE A 229 2.18 -5.57 26.15
N ILE A 230 1.27 -5.86 25.22
CA ILE A 230 -0.07 -5.26 25.17
C ILE A 230 -1.09 -6.34 25.50
N ASN A 231 -1.91 -6.10 26.53
CA ASN A 231 -3.03 -6.96 26.90
C ASN A 231 -4.36 -6.21 26.70
N ASN A 232 -5.23 -6.76 25.87
CA ASN A 232 -6.49 -6.13 25.49
C ASN A 232 -7.75 -6.75 26.10
N GLY A 233 -7.59 -7.72 27.01
CA GLY A 233 -8.71 -8.46 27.61
C GLY A 233 -9.11 -9.74 26.88
N VAL A 234 -8.60 -10.00 25.67
CA VAL A 234 -8.81 -11.25 24.90
C VAL A 234 -7.48 -11.91 24.52
N ILE A 235 -6.55 -11.12 23.98
CA ILE A 235 -5.20 -11.54 23.61
C ILE A 235 -4.13 -10.71 24.34
N LYS A 236 -2.96 -11.33 24.49
CA LYS A 236 -1.72 -10.71 24.90
C LYS A 236 -0.72 -10.79 23.75
N VAL A 237 -0.24 -9.64 23.28
CA VAL A 237 0.77 -9.55 22.21
C VAL A 237 2.06 -9.00 22.81
N ARG A 238 3.18 -9.66 22.52
CA ARG A 238 4.51 -9.27 22.98
C ARG A 238 5.42 -8.94 21.82
N PHE A 239 6.04 -7.77 21.92
CA PHE A 239 7.03 -7.26 21.00
C PHE A 239 8.41 -7.35 21.63
N ASN A 240 9.38 -7.82 20.87
CA ASN A 240 10.75 -8.05 21.33
C ASN A 240 11.69 -7.00 20.73
N GLU A 241 12.14 -6.07 21.55
CA GLU A 241 12.95 -4.93 21.13
C GLU A 241 14.39 -5.34 20.82
N ASP A 242 14.89 -6.45 21.40
CA ASP A 242 16.19 -7.05 21.03
C ASP A 242 16.18 -7.57 19.59
N TYR A 243 15.01 -7.97 19.10
CA TYR A 243 14.78 -8.42 17.74
C TYR A 243 13.91 -7.42 16.99
N ARG A 244 14.33 -6.15 17.04
CA ARG A 244 13.74 -5.09 16.21
C ARG A 244 12.22 -5.11 16.34
N GLY A 245 11.72 -5.06 17.58
CA GLY A 245 10.30 -5.02 17.92
C GLY A 245 9.42 -6.11 17.33
N GLU A 246 9.94 -7.29 17.00
CA GLU A 246 9.17 -8.40 16.40
C GLU A 246 8.13 -8.96 17.36
N ILE A 247 6.99 -9.36 16.79
CA ILE A 247 5.98 -10.11 17.54
C ILE A 247 6.55 -11.52 17.77
N ASP A 248 7.03 -11.76 18.99
CA ASP A 248 7.59 -13.06 19.39
C ASP A 248 6.63 -13.90 20.24
N GLN A 249 5.48 -13.31 20.62
CA GLN A 249 4.42 -14.01 21.31
C GLN A 249 3.06 -13.38 21.06
N VAL A 250 2.07 -14.23 20.79
CA VAL A 250 0.64 -13.91 20.89
C VAL A 250 -0.04 -15.02 21.68
N THR A 251 -0.74 -14.70 22.77
CA THR A 251 -1.48 -15.69 23.58
C THR A 251 -2.87 -15.19 23.92
N ASP A 252 -3.73 -16.07 24.45
CA ASP A 252 -4.91 -15.64 25.21
C ASP A 252 -4.47 -14.93 26.50
N VAL A 253 -5.38 -14.18 27.14
CA VAL A 253 -5.05 -13.44 28.38
C VAL A 253 -4.54 -14.35 29.49
N ASP A 254 -5.13 -15.54 29.62
CA ASP A 254 -4.75 -16.54 30.63
C ASP A 254 -3.41 -17.22 30.31
N GLY A 255 -2.85 -17.02 29.11
CA GLY A 255 -1.62 -17.67 28.65
C GLY A 255 -1.73 -19.19 28.47
N LYS A 256 -2.95 -19.75 28.47
CA LYS A 256 -3.22 -21.18 28.30
C LYS A 256 -3.01 -21.63 26.86
N ILE A 257 -3.32 -20.76 25.90
CA ILE A 257 -3.15 -20.99 24.46
C ILE A 257 -2.09 -20.02 23.95
N ASN A 258 -0.93 -20.58 23.60
CA ASN A 258 0.12 -19.82 22.95
C ASN A 258 -0.10 -19.84 21.43
N TYR A 259 -0.77 -18.82 20.89
CA TYR A 259 -0.92 -18.63 19.45
C TYR A 259 0.44 -18.44 18.76
N ALA A 260 1.49 -18.02 19.47
CA ALA A 260 2.86 -18.01 18.94
C ALA A 260 3.42 -19.41 18.63
N LYS A 261 2.79 -20.51 19.07
CA LYS A 261 3.14 -21.85 18.56
C LYS A 261 2.61 -22.09 17.13
N VAL A 262 1.65 -21.29 16.68
CA VAL A 262 1.21 -21.14 15.29
C VAL A 262 2.01 -20.02 14.57
N PHE A 263 2.83 -19.22 15.27
CA PHE A 263 3.60 -18.11 14.70
C PHE A 263 5.08 -18.20 15.09
N GLY A 264 5.90 -18.82 14.24
CA GLY A 264 7.31 -19.00 14.55
C GLY A 264 8.18 -17.84 14.06
N ILE A 265 8.98 -17.27 14.97
CA ILE A 265 10.30 -16.71 14.63
C ILE A 265 11.30 -17.87 14.76
N TYR A 266 12.19 -18.04 13.78
CA TYR A 266 13.31 -18.96 13.93
C TYR A 266 14.39 -18.32 14.83
N LYS A 267 14.57 -18.88 16.04
CA LYS A 267 15.68 -18.50 16.93
C LYS A 267 16.98 -19.11 16.39
N GLY A 268 17.74 -18.34 15.63
CA GLY A 268 19.08 -18.74 15.18
C GLY A 268 19.51 -18.22 13.81
N SER A 269 18.65 -17.48 13.11
CA SER A 269 18.99 -16.96 11.79
C SER A 269 19.61 -15.57 11.86
N THR A 270 20.79 -15.46 11.27
CA THR A 270 21.45 -14.18 10.93
C THR A 270 20.84 -13.52 9.68
N HIS A 271 19.95 -14.22 8.98
CA HIS A 271 19.29 -13.75 7.77
C HIS A 271 17.98 -13.04 8.09
N VAL A 272 17.87 -11.80 7.59
CA VAL A 272 16.77 -10.86 7.84
C VAL A 272 15.41 -11.35 7.29
N TRP A 273 15.43 -12.36 6.43
CA TRP A 273 14.27 -13.03 5.83
C TRP A 273 13.46 -13.91 6.78
N GLN A 274 13.89 -14.04 8.03
CA GLN A 274 13.35 -14.98 9.03
C GLN A 274 12.72 -14.27 10.23
N HIS A 275 12.55 -12.95 10.12
CA HIS A 275 11.94 -12.11 11.13
C HIS A 275 10.41 -12.21 11.05
N GLY A 276 9.83 -12.85 12.06
CA GLY A 276 8.44 -12.84 12.57
C GLY A 276 7.19 -12.51 11.75
N PHE A 277 6.17 -13.35 12.00
CA PHE A 277 4.69 -13.21 11.94
C PHE A 277 4.03 -12.23 10.97
N LEU A 278 4.36 -10.95 10.99
CA LEU A 278 3.61 -9.88 10.34
C LEU A 278 4.54 -8.69 10.15
N GLN A 279 5.06 -8.53 8.94
CA GLN A 279 5.96 -7.43 8.63
C GLN A 279 5.86 -7.02 7.17
N THR A 280 6.51 -5.92 6.84
CA THR A 280 6.78 -5.50 5.48
C THR A 280 8.11 -6.10 5.02
N SER A 281 8.14 -6.71 3.83
CA SER A 281 9.37 -7.23 3.22
C SER A 281 9.68 -6.46 1.92
N VAL A 282 10.93 -6.01 1.76
CA VAL A 282 11.35 -5.23 0.59
C VAL A 282 12.81 -5.53 0.25
N ASN A 283 13.13 -5.72 -1.03
CA ASN A 283 14.49 -5.93 -1.53
C ASN A 283 14.67 -5.34 -2.92
N THR A 284 15.89 -4.92 -3.24
CA THR A 284 16.19 -4.30 -4.53
C THR A 284 17.41 -4.93 -5.18
N TYR A 285 17.70 -4.55 -6.43
CA TYR A 285 18.99 -4.81 -7.06
C TYR A 285 19.76 -3.50 -7.08
N ILE A 286 20.96 -3.48 -6.50
CA ILE A 286 21.90 -2.38 -6.72
C ILE A 286 22.95 -2.91 -7.69
N VAL A 287 23.06 -2.28 -8.86
CA VAL A 287 24.19 -2.53 -9.77
C VAL A 287 25.44 -2.02 -9.05
N SER A 288 26.41 -2.89 -8.78
CA SER A 288 27.65 -2.45 -8.17
C SER A 288 28.36 -1.46 -9.11
N TYR A 289 29.21 -0.59 -8.55
CA TYR A 289 30.10 0.29 -9.33
C TYR A 289 31.02 -0.48 -10.31
N THR A 290 31.11 -1.81 -10.19
CA THR A 290 31.88 -2.70 -11.08
C THR A 290 31.07 -3.24 -12.26
N GLY A 291 29.79 -2.86 -12.42
CA GLY A 291 28.92 -3.35 -13.49
C GLY A 291 28.33 -4.74 -13.25
N GLU A 292 28.61 -5.35 -12.08
CA GLU A 292 27.97 -6.60 -11.67
C GLU A 292 26.61 -6.29 -11.04
N LYS A 293 25.53 -6.86 -11.60
CA LYS A 293 24.21 -6.85 -10.96
C LYS A 293 24.25 -7.79 -9.76
N ARG A 294 24.27 -7.26 -8.54
CA ARG A 294 24.10 -8.06 -7.33
C ARG A 294 22.73 -7.72 -6.72
N ALA A 295 21.97 -8.75 -6.33
CA ALA A 295 20.76 -8.56 -5.55
C ALA A 295 21.18 -8.06 -4.16
N TYR A 296 20.78 -6.85 -3.80
CA TYR A 296 21.01 -6.32 -2.46
C TYR A 296 19.67 -6.29 -1.73
N GLN A 297 19.55 -7.18 -0.76
CA GLN A 297 18.47 -7.10 0.21
C GLN A 297 18.40 -5.65 0.72
N MET A 298 17.24 -4.99 0.66
CA MET A 298 17.02 -3.73 1.37
C MET A 298 16.82 -4.07 2.85
N SER A 299 17.83 -4.73 3.40
CA SER A 299 17.88 -5.15 4.79
C SER A 299 17.96 -3.93 5.67
N ILE A 300 17.36 -4.07 6.85
CA ILE A 300 17.63 -3.27 8.03
C ILE A 300 19.13 -3.43 8.35
N LEU A 301 19.95 -2.50 7.86
CA LEU A 301 21.41 -2.68 7.80
C LEU A 301 22.09 -2.54 9.17
N THR A 302 21.47 -1.85 10.14
CA THR A 302 22.02 -1.65 11.50
C THR A 302 20.92 -1.37 12.53
N SER A 303 21.22 -1.57 13.83
CA SER A 303 20.34 -1.20 14.96
C SER A 303 19.98 0.29 14.97
N ASP A 304 20.90 1.15 14.51
CA ASP A 304 20.74 2.61 14.54
C ASP A 304 19.70 3.12 13.51
N ASN A 305 19.29 2.24 12.60
CA ASN A 305 18.29 2.52 11.57
C ASN A 305 16.91 1.93 11.93
N TYR A 306 16.69 1.60 13.22
CA TYR A 306 15.49 0.95 13.70
C TYR A 306 15.02 1.57 15.02
N ILE A 307 13.75 1.96 15.11
CA ILE A 307 13.16 2.59 16.30
C ILE A 307 11.85 1.89 16.63
N THR A 308 11.62 1.59 17.91
CA THR A 308 10.35 1.06 18.44
C THR A 308 9.80 1.92 19.55
N TYR A 309 8.48 2.01 19.62
CA TYR A 309 7.78 2.76 20.65
C TYR A 309 6.31 2.36 20.73
N VAL A 310 5.67 2.68 21.86
CA VAL A 310 4.21 2.68 21.97
C VAL A 310 3.75 4.04 21.43
N GLU A 311 2.99 4.02 20.33
CA GLU A 311 2.56 5.22 19.62
C GLU A 311 1.31 5.84 20.23
N SER A 312 0.34 5.00 20.60
CA SER A 312 -0.90 5.45 21.23
C SER A 312 -1.43 4.42 22.21
N ASN A 313 -2.05 4.90 23.28
CA ASN A 313 -2.88 4.12 24.19
C ASN A 313 -4.17 4.90 24.40
N GLY A 314 -5.26 4.45 23.80
CA GLY A 314 -6.53 5.14 23.82
C GLY A 314 -7.70 4.23 24.19
N PRO A 315 -8.94 4.74 24.09
CA PRO A 315 -10.12 4.03 24.57
C PRO A 315 -10.47 2.79 23.75
N PHE A 316 -9.99 2.69 22.50
CA PHE A 316 -10.37 1.61 21.60
C PHE A 316 -9.24 0.64 21.29
N LEU A 317 -7.98 1.11 21.33
CA LEU A 317 -6.83 0.31 20.95
C LEU A 317 -5.53 0.83 21.58
N ALA A 318 -4.52 -0.03 21.61
CA ALA A 318 -3.15 0.35 21.91
C ALA A 318 -2.28 0.04 20.69
N THR A 319 -1.43 0.97 20.30
CA THR A 319 -0.61 0.87 19.09
C THR A 319 0.85 0.74 19.46
N TYR A 320 1.47 -0.37 19.06
CA TYR A 320 2.91 -0.50 19.01
C TYR A 320 3.42 -0.11 17.63
N ALA A 321 4.49 0.65 17.56
CA ALA A 321 5.06 1.12 16.31
C ALA A 321 6.51 0.73 16.18
N ARG A 322 6.90 0.52 14.92
CA ARG A 322 8.28 0.39 14.49
C ARG A 322 8.54 1.27 13.28
N LYS A 323 9.75 1.80 13.21
CA LYS A 323 10.23 2.61 12.11
C LYS A 323 11.61 2.11 11.71
N TRP A 324 11.84 1.91 10.42
CA TRP A 324 13.14 1.52 9.92
C TRP A 324 13.49 2.14 8.59
N LYS A 325 14.80 2.36 8.37
CA LYS A 325 15.31 3.08 7.20
C LYS A 325 15.51 2.14 6.02
N LEU A 326 15.08 2.57 4.83
CA LEU A 326 15.44 1.92 3.58
C LEU A 326 16.92 2.19 3.26
N GLN A 327 17.61 1.23 2.63
CA GLN A 327 19.01 1.37 2.21
C GLN A 327 19.21 2.61 1.30
N SER A 328 20.42 3.18 1.26
CA SER A 328 20.82 4.24 0.31
C SER A 328 19.91 5.48 0.28
N ASP A 329 19.37 5.86 1.44
CA ASP A 329 18.46 7.02 1.60
C ASP A 329 17.18 6.96 0.74
N PHE A 330 16.73 5.76 0.35
CA PHE A 330 15.48 5.57 -0.39
C PHE A 330 14.22 5.93 0.44
N GLY A 331 14.35 6.12 1.75
CA GLY A 331 13.28 6.58 2.62
C GLY A 331 13.13 5.77 3.91
N TRP A 332 11.91 5.69 4.44
CA TRP A 332 11.56 5.04 5.70
C TRP A 332 10.30 4.18 5.55
N VAL A 333 10.27 3.07 6.29
CA VAL A 333 9.08 2.25 6.48
C VAL A 333 8.64 2.36 7.94
N TYR A 334 7.34 2.56 8.13
CA TYR A 334 6.68 2.59 9.42
C TYR A 334 5.68 1.45 9.46
N GLU A 335 5.68 0.68 10.54
CA GLU A 335 4.71 -0.39 10.75
C GLU A 335 4.05 -0.18 12.11
N PHE A 336 2.73 -0.23 12.13
CA PHE A 336 1.90 0.01 13.30
C PHE A 336 1.03 -1.20 13.55
N TYR A 337 1.05 -1.67 14.79
CA TYR A 337 0.26 -2.81 15.27
C TYR A 337 -0.75 -2.27 16.29
N ALA A 338 -1.93 -1.91 15.81
CA ALA A 338 -3.04 -1.49 16.65
C ALA A 338 -3.77 -2.72 17.17
N ILE A 339 -3.79 -2.88 18.49
CA ILE A 339 -4.45 -3.97 19.21
C ILE A 339 -5.75 -3.44 19.82
N PRO A 340 -6.93 -3.69 19.25
CA PRO A 340 -8.19 -3.19 19.77
C PRO A 340 -8.60 -3.83 21.09
N GLN A 341 -9.33 -3.12 21.93
CA GLN A 341 -9.86 -3.64 23.18
C GLN A 341 -10.89 -4.75 22.91
N ASN A 342 -10.84 -5.81 23.72
CA ASN A 342 -11.80 -6.92 23.73
C ASN A 342 -11.95 -7.65 22.38
N ALA A 343 -10.88 -7.76 21.59
CA ALA A 343 -10.90 -8.41 20.28
C ALA A 343 -9.71 -9.35 20.06
N SER A 344 -9.91 -10.42 19.29
CA SER A 344 -8.86 -11.35 18.84
C SER A 344 -8.18 -10.89 17.53
N LEU A 345 -7.92 -9.59 17.40
CA LEU A 345 -7.50 -8.99 16.13
C LEU A 345 -6.34 -8.00 16.29
N ILE A 346 -5.56 -7.86 15.22
CA ILE A 346 -4.53 -6.84 15.06
C ILE A 346 -4.84 -6.04 13.79
N LEU A 347 -4.99 -4.72 13.91
CA LEU A 347 -4.99 -3.82 12.76
C LEU A 347 -3.54 -3.46 12.44
N TYR A 348 -3.08 -3.89 11.28
CA TYR A 348 -1.71 -3.68 10.84
C TYR A 348 -1.67 -2.62 9.75
N LYS A 349 -1.04 -1.49 10.04
CA LYS A 349 -0.78 -0.43 9.06
C LYS A 349 0.69 -0.43 8.70
N THR A 350 0.99 -0.41 7.41
CA THR A 350 2.34 -0.14 6.91
C THR A 350 2.34 1.11 6.07
N VAL A 351 3.36 1.95 6.26
CA VAL A 351 3.54 3.22 5.56
C VAL A 351 4.97 3.31 5.02
N PHE A 352 5.09 3.58 3.74
CA PHE A 352 6.36 3.81 3.07
C PHE A 352 6.45 5.30 2.79
N HIS A 353 7.38 5.98 3.44
CA HIS A 353 7.82 7.30 3.04
C HIS A 353 9.02 7.11 2.11
N VAL A 354 8.83 7.34 0.81
CA VAL A 354 9.85 7.14 -0.23
C VAL A 354 10.50 8.48 -0.58
N SER A 355 11.81 8.59 -0.36
CA SER A 355 12.58 9.82 -0.55
C SER A 355 13.43 9.80 -1.84
N GLY A 356 13.60 8.64 -2.46
CA GLY A 356 14.23 8.49 -3.76
C GLY A 356 13.50 7.45 -4.59
N LYS A 357 13.49 7.57 -5.91
CA LYS A 357 12.86 6.58 -6.78
C LYS A 357 13.63 5.25 -6.71
N TRP A 358 12.92 4.14 -6.49
CA TRP A 358 13.51 2.81 -6.55
C TRP A 358 12.53 1.80 -7.14
N ASP A 359 13.09 0.68 -7.56
CA ASP A 359 12.42 -0.35 -8.31
C ASP A 359 12.53 -1.68 -7.57
N VAL A 360 11.45 -2.46 -7.62
CA VAL A 360 11.37 -3.80 -7.06
C VAL A 360 10.74 -4.72 -8.06
N GLY A 361 11.31 -5.89 -8.27
CA GLY A 361 10.69 -6.91 -9.10
C GLY A 361 11.68 -7.99 -9.46
N PRO A 362 11.21 -9.08 -10.10
CA PRO A 362 12.11 -10.11 -10.58
C PRO A 362 13.12 -9.46 -11.53
N GLY A 363 14.37 -9.33 -11.09
CA GLY A 363 15.44 -8.92 -11.98
C GLY A 363 15.73 -10.08 -12.93
N PRO A 364 16.01 -9.82 -14.21
CA PRO A 364 16.55 -10.87 -15.06
C PRO A 364 17.89 -11.31 -14.47
N ASP A 365 17.99 -12.58 -14.07
CA ASP A 365 19.27 -13.21 -13.85
C ASP A 365 20.11 -13.04 -15.14
N PRO A 366 21.36 -12.55 -15.06
CA PRO A 366 22.27 -12.51 -16.20
C PRO A 366 22.43 -13.85 -16.94
N THR A 367 22.13 -14.97 -16.29
CA THR A 367 22.28 -16.33 -16.84
C THR A 367 20.98 -16.91 -17.42
N GLY A 368 19.87 -16.16 -17.43
CA GLY A 368 18.59 -16.62 -17.97
C GLY A 368 17.87 -17.67 -17.11
N GLY A 369 18.37 -17.95 -15.89
CA GLY A 369 17.75 -18.85 -14.93
C GLY A 369 16.87 -18.12 -13.90
N TRP A 370 15.76 -18.72 -13.51
CA TRP A 370 14.85 -18.22 -12.47
C TRP A 370 15.36 -18.51 -11.04
N ALA A 371 16.67 -18.69 -10.86
CA ALA A 371 17.29 -19.21 -9.64
C ALA A 371 17.28 -18.24 -8.44
N TYR A 372 16.86 -16.98 -8.64
CA TYR A 372 16.79 -15.93 -7.61
C TYR A 372 15.37 -15.49 -7.27
N TYR A 373 14.37 -16.32 -7.57
CA TYR A 373 13.02 -16.11 -7.04
C TYR A 373 13.09 -16.00 -5.52
N ASN A 374 12.62 -14.88 -4.95
CA ASN A 374 12.49 -14.78 -3.51
C ASN A 374 11.59 -15.93 -3.02
N VAL A 375 11.88 -16.43 -1.83
CA VAL A 375 11.36 -17.63 -1.17
C VAL A 375 9.84 -17.76 -1.07
N TYR A 376 9.12 -16.72 -1.51
CA TYR A 376 7.72 -16.43 -1.23
C TYR A 376 6.98 -15.92 -2.48
N GLY A 377 7.49 -16.15 -3.69
CA GLY A 377 6.83 -15.75 -4.95
C GLY A 377 6.80 -14.24 -5.25
N THR A 378 6.91 -13.39 -4.23
CA THR A 378 6.52 -11.98 -4.26
C THR A 378 7.46 -11.02 -4.98
N GLY A 379 8.43 -11.51 -5.75
CA GLY A 379 9.38 -10.66 -6.48
C GLY A 379 9.95 -9.56 -5.60
N TYR A 380 10.64 -9.94 -4.52
CA TYR A 380 11.36 -9.04 -3.60
C TYR A 380 10.52 -8.05 -2.77
N THR A 381 9.18 -8.01 -2.83
CA THR A 381 8.37 -7.12 -1.98
C THR A 381 7.05 -7.75 -1.55
N GLY A 382 6.66 -7.64 -0.27
CA GLY A 382 5.34 -8.03 0.21
C GLY A 382 4.89 -7.22 1.43
N PHE A 383 3.61 -6.84 1.45
CA PHE A 383 2.97 -6.11 2.55
C PHE A 383 1.47 -6.43 2.60
N PRO A 384 0.93 -7.03 3.70
CA PRO A 384 1.68 -7.61 4.79
C PRO A 384 2.37 -8.90 4.30
N PHE A 385 3.44 -9.27 4.98
CA PHE A 385 4.00 -10.60 4.92
C PHE A 385 3.67 -11.33 6.22
N LEU A 386 2.88 -12.39 6.11
CA LEU A 386 2.44 -13.23 7.22
C LEU A 386 3.14 -14.57 7.20
N ALA A 387 3.82 -14.92 8.27
CA ALA A 387 4.48 -16.22 8.44
C ALA A 387 3.77 -17.04 9.53
N ILE A 388 3.26 -18.21 9.14
CA ILE A 388 2.35 -19.04 9.94
C ILE A 388 2.93 -20.45 10.00
N ARG A 389 3.16 -20.92 11.21
CA ARG A 389 3.70 -22.24 11.53
C ARG A 389 2.56 -23.25 11.70
N HIS A 390 2.76 -24.48 11.23
CA HIS A 390 1.81 -25.60 11.36
C HIS A 390 0.44 -25.36 10.72
N ALA A 391 0.26 -24.31 9.92
CA ALA A 391 -0.88 -24.27 9.02
C ALA A 391 -0.74 -25.43 8.03
N SER A 392 -1.84 -26.13 7.77
CA SER A 392 -1.88 -27.26 6.85
C SER A 392 -2.54 -26.91 5.53
N PHE A 393 -3.35 -25.84 5.49
CA PHE A 393 -4.08 -25.39 4.32
C PHE A 393 -4.47 -23.92 4.40
N PHE A 394 -5.00 -23.39 3.30
CA PHE A 394 -5.65 -22.09 3.26
C PHE A 394 -7.13 -22.22 2.96
N SER A 395 -7.94 -21.32 3.48
CA SER A 395 -9.37 -21.23 3.19
C SER A 395 -9.77 -19.79 2.86
N THR A 396 -10.73 -19.64 1.96
CA THR A 396 -11.41 -18.36 1.68
C THR A 396 -12.81 -18.33 2.30
N GLU A 397 -13.48 -17.17 2.29
CA GLU A 397 -14.86 -17.04 2.80
C GLU A 397 -15.91 -17.83 1.99
N SER A 398 -15.56 -18.23 0.77
CA SER A 398 -16.35 -19.11 -0.11
C SER A 398 -16.17 -20.61 0.21
N ALA A 399 -15.41 -20.93 1.27
CA ALA A 399 -15.05 -22.29 1.66
C ALA A 399 -14.20 -23.06 0.62
N GLU A 400 -13.53 -22.34 -0.29
CA GLU A 400 -12.51 -22.93 -1.14
C GLU A 400 -11.26 -23.21 -0.30
N VAL A 401 -10.62 -24.37 -0.55
CA VAL A 401 -9.48 -24.83 0.23
C VAL A 401 -8.27 -25.01 -0.68
N TYR A 402 -7.15 -24.44 -0.29
CA TYR A 402 -5.91 -24.42 -1.06
C TYR A 402 -4.76 -25.05 -0.26
N PHE A 403 -3.92 -25.82 -0.96
CA PHE A 403 -2.72 -26.45 -0.40
C PHE A 403 -1.53 -26.29 -1.37
N PRO A 404 -1.22 -25.06 -1.84
CA PRO A 404 -0.26 -24.90 -2.91
C PRO A 404 1.16 -25.15 -2.41
N ASP A 405 1.80 -26.15 -3.00
CA ASP A 405 3.25 -26.34 -2.90
C ASP A 405 3.99 -25.18 -3.58
N TRP A 406 5.31 -25.14 -3.41
CA TRP A 406 6.18 -24.18 -4.10
C TRP A 406 5.94 -24.22 -5.64
N PRO A 407 5.87 -23.06 -6.35
CA PRO A 407 6.14 -21.68 -5.91
C PRO A 407 5.01 -20.95 -5.18
N GLY A 408 3.90 -21.62 -4.86
CA GLY A 408 2.70 -21.00 -4.31
C GLY A 408 1.66 -20.64 -5.36
N GLU A 409 0.58 -20.01 -4.94
CA GLU A 409 -0.55 -19.58 -5.76
C GLU A 409 -0.96 -18.14 -5.41
N ASP A 410 -1.41 -17.38 -6.40
CA ASP A 410 -1.90 -16.02 -6.23
C ASP A 410 -3.44 -15.99 -6.26
N LEU A 411 -4.04 -15.50 -5.18
CA LEU A 411 -5.49 -15.37 -5.01
C LEU A 411 -5.90 -13.90 -5.00
N TRP A 412 -7.09 -13.57 -5.48
CA TRP A 412 -7.52 -12.17 -5.54
C TRP A 412 -7.68 -11.59 -4.13
N ALA A 413 -7.02 -10.47 -3.86
CA ALA A 413 -7.05 -9.75 -2.59
C ALA A 413 -8.42 -9.22 -2.17
N LYS A 414 -9.44 -9.27 -3.04
CA LYS A 414 -10.83 -8.98 -2.64
C LYS A 414 -11.36 -10.00 -1.61
N HIS A 415 -10.83 -11.22 -1.64
CA HIS A 415 -11.20 -12.29 -0.74
C HIS A 415 -10.44 -12.18 0.58
N SER A 416 -11.10 -12.58 1.66
CA SER A 416 -10.42 -12.78 2.94
C SER A 416 -9.83 -14.18 2.94
N ILE A 417 -8.61 -14.34 3.45
CA ILE A 417 -7.92 -15.63 3.42
C ILE A 417 -7.41 -16.01 4.80
N ALA A 418 -7.58 -17.28 5.17
CA ALA A 418 -7.03 -17.83 6.39
C ALA A 418 -5.98 -18.90 6.09
N ALA A 419 -4.84 -18.86 6.77
CA ALA A 419 -4.01 -20.06 6.92
C ALA A 419 -4.49 -20.83 8.15
N CYS A 420 -4.82 -22.09 7.93
CA CYS A 420 -5.59 -22.92 8.83
C CYS A 420 -4.73 -24.05 9.38
N VAL A 421 -4.68 -24.22 10.69
CA VAL A 421 -4.11 -25.42 11.33
C VAL A 421 -5.12 -26.56 11.22
N ASN A 422 -6.40 -26.25 11.47
CA ASN A 422 -7.55 -27.12 11.29
C ASN A 422 -8.81 -26.24 11.08
N ALA A 423 -10.02 -26.81 11.09
CA ALA A 423 -11.27 -26.08 10.84
C ALA A 423 -11.63 -24.98 11.85
N THR A 424 -11.01 -24.96 13.05
CA THR A 424 -11.35 -24.02 14.13
C THR A 424 -10.17 -23.21 14.66
N TYR A 425 -8.98 -23.36 14.05
CA TYR A 425 -7.75 -22.72 14.49
C TYR A 425 -6.95 -22.24 13.27
N GLY A 426 -6.59 -20.95 13.25
CA GLY A 426 -5.86 -20.36 12.15
C GLY A 426 -5.68 -18.85 12.30
N VAL A 427 -5.18 -18.21 11.24
CA VAL A 427 -5.12 -16.75 11.13
C VAL A 427 -5.71 -16.32 9.82
N ALA A 428 -6.64 -15.39 9.89
CA ALA A 428 -7.19 -14.72 8.72
C ALA A 428 -6.56 -13.35 8.49
N VAL A 429 -6.44 -12.99 7.23
CA VAL A 429 -6.08 -11.66 6.78
C VAL A 429 -7.09 -11.16 5.77
N THR A 430 -7.41 -9.87 5.88
CA THR A 430 -8.14 -9.14 4.85
C THR A 430 -7.60 -7.72 4.70
N LYS A 431 -7.86 -7.11 3.55
CA LYS A 431 -7.50 -5.73 3.26
C LYS A 431 -8.56 -4.79 3.83
N VAL A 432 -8.14 -3.79 4.60
CA VAL A 432 -9.03 -2.75 5.17
C VAL A 432 -8.92 -1.47 4.37
N ALA A 433 -7.69 -0.99 4.14
CA ALA A 433 -7.42 0.22 3.39
C ALA A 433 -6.28 -0.06 2.42
N ASP A 434 -6.40 0.42 1.19
CA ASP A 434 -5.41 0.17 0.14
C ASP A 434 -4.73 1.46 -0.29
N ASP A 435 -3.52 1.34 -0.80
CA ASP A 435 -2.87 2.46 -1.47
C ASP A 435 -3.45 2.61 -2.87
N PRO A 436 -4.02 3.78 -3.22
CA PRO A 436 -4.61 3.93 -4.53
C PRO A 436 -3.57 3.92 -5.64
N VAL A 437 -2.31 4.33 -5.43
CA VAL A 437 -1.28 4.39 -6.47
C VAL A 437 -0.64 3.02 -6.69
N LEU A 438 -0.44 2.25 -5.62
CA LEU A 438 0.08 0.88 -5.65
C LEU A 438 -0.89 -0.09 -4.95
N PRO A 439 -2.07 -0.36 -5.54
CA PRO A 439 -3.07 -1.20 -4.90
C PRO A 439 -2.57 -2.63 -4.76
N MET A 440 -2.83 -3.22 -3.60
CA MET A 440 -2.59 -4.63 -3.35
C MET A 440 -3.70 -5.46 -4.00
N GLU A 441 -3.37 -6.21 -5.03
CA GLU A 441 -4.35 -6.95 -5.82
C GLU A 441 -4.35 -8.44 -5.53
N TYR A 442 -3.30 -9.01 -4.93
CA TYR A 442 -3.26 -10.45 -4.71
C TYR A 442 -2.72 -10.84 -3.33
N TRP A 443 -3.21 -11.97 -2.85
CA TRP A 443 -2.61 -12.77 -1.80
C TRP A 443 -1.78 -13.86 -2.43
N HIS A 444 -0.47 -13.81 -2.27
CA HIS A 444 0.39 -14.95 -2.57
C HIS A 444 0.40 -15.91 -1.38
N ILE A 445 0.09 -17.18 -1.64
CA ILE A 445 0.05 -18.24 -0.62
C ILE A 445 0.97 -19.40 -0.98
N THR A 446 1.68 -19.92 0.02
CA THR A 446 2.51 -21.12 -0.13
C THR A 446 2.56 -21.92 1.16
N VAL A 447 2.48 -23.25 1.04
CA VAL A 447 2.65 -24.17 2.19
C VAL A 447 4.11 -24.60 2.42
N ARG A 448 5.03 -24.27 1.50
CA ARG A 448 6.46 -24.61 1.61
C ARG A 448 7.38 -23.46 1.22
N ARG A 449 8.51 -23.36 1.90
CA ARG A 449 9.59 -22.42 1.58
C ARG A 449 10.57 -23.05 0.57
N TRP A 450 11.08 -22.23 -0.35
CA TRP A 450 12.20 -22.59 -1.24
C TRP A 450 13.38 -23.17 -0.45
N PRO A 451 14.04 -24.22 -0.94
CA PRO A 451 15.23 -24.79 -0.28
C PRO A 451 16.43 -23.86 -0.45
N PHE A 452 16.88 -23.22 0.62
CA PHE A 452 18.11 -22.41 0.64
C PHE A 452 19.41 -23.21 0.36
N SER A 453 19.32 -24.53 0.16
CA SER A 453 20.45 -25.44 0.01
C SER A 453 21.37 -25.14 -1.20
N ILE A 454 20.98 -24.24 -2.11
CA ILE A 454 21.73 -23.98 -3.35
C ILE A 454 22.73 -22.81 -3.23
N VAL A 455 22.58 -21.88 -2.26
CA VAL A 455 23.39 -20.63 -2.25
C VAL A 455 24.50 -20.61 -1.19
N SER A 456 24.43 -21.47 -0.19
CA SER A 456 25.56 -21.72 0.72
C SER A 456 25.64 -23.22 0.95
N ALA A 457 26.64 -23.85 0.33
CA ALA A 457 26.99 -25.24 0.59
C ALA A 457 26.91 -25.52 2.11
N PRO A 458 26.20 -26.56 2.55
CA PRO A 458 26.16 -26.88 3.96
C PRO A 458 27.59 -27.26 4.38
N GLU A 459 28.04 -26.74 5.51
CA GLU A 459 29.08 -27.43 6.25
C GLU A 459 28.66 -28.91 6.37
N PRO A 460 29.54 -29.87 6.06
CA PRO A 460 29.19 -31.28 6.14
C PRO A 460 28.85 -31.62 7.60
N GLY A 461 27.55 -31.78 7.89
CA GLY A 461 27.04 -32.12 9.22
C GLY A 461 25.76 -31.39 9.66
N ALA A 462 25.34 -30.32 8.97
CA ALA A 462 24.02 -29.72 9.24
C ALA A 462 22.92 -30.67 8.75
N ARG A 463 22.14 -31.25 9.67
CA ARG A 463 21.01 -32.12 9.32
C ARG A 463 19.94 -31.27 8.64
N ASP A 464 19.54 -31.69 7.43
CA ASP A 464 18.56 -31.04 6.57
C ASP A 464 17.15 -30.89 7.19
N GLU A 465 16.85 -31.60 8.27
CA GLU A 465 15.49 -31.73 8.81
C GLU A 465 15.08 -30.61 9.78
N ASP A 466 16.03 -29.88 10.41
CA ASP A 466 15.72 -28.93 11.50
C ASP A 466 15.70 -27.45 11.09
N VAL A 467 16.20 -27.10 9.90
CA VAL A 467 16.48 -25.69 9.57
C VAL A 467 15.45 -25.08 8.60
N TRP A 468 14.62 -25.88 7.92
CA TRP A 468 13.96 -25.41 6.68
C TRP A 468 12.48 -25.78 6.46
N THR A 469 11.76 -26.36 7.42
CA THR A 469 10.59 -27.21 7.10
C THR A 469 9.17 -26.68 7.35
N ASP A 470 8.92 -25.57 8.08
CA ASP A 470 7.57 -25.36 8.67
C ASP A 470 6.91 -23.97 8.48
N TYR A 471 7.23 -23.21 7.43
CA TYR A 471 6.60 -21.87 7.24
C TYR A 471 5.63 -21.83 6.06
N VAL A 472 4.35 -21.74 6.41
CA VAL A 472 3.26 -21.37 5.52
C VAL A 472 3.15 -19.85 5.50
N ALA A 473 3.03 -19.24 4.32
CA ALA A 473 3.03 -17.78 4.20
C ALA A 473 1.82 -17.25 3.44
N ILE A 474 1.38 -16.06 3.83
CA ILE A 474 0.45 -15.21 3.07
C ILE A 474 1.15 -13.88 2.84
N ALA A 475 1.25 -13.42 1.60
CA ALA A 475 1.87 -12.15 1.29
C ALA A 475 0.98 -11.31 0.38
N GLY A 476 0.74 -10.06 0.77
CA GLY A 476 0.07 -9.08 -0.10
C GLY A 476 1.01 -8.61 -1.20
N ILE A 477 0.57 -8.70 -2.46
CA ILE A 477 1.35 -8.26 -3.63
C ILE A 477 0.53 -7.32 -4.55
N PRO A 478 1.16 -6.27 -5.10
CA PRO A 478 0.49 -5.38 -6.07
C PRO A 478 0.31 -6.01 -7.45
N GLU A 479 -0.63 -5.46 -8.24
CA GLU A 479 -1.05 -5.96 -9.58
C GLU A 479 0.10 -6.29 -10.54
N GLY A 480 1.20 -5.53 -10.47
CA GLY A 480 2.35 -5.65 -11.36
C GLY A 480 3.24 -6.88 -11.11
N LYS A 481 2.97 -7.68 -10.06
CA LYS A 481 3.78 -8.84 -9.66
C LYS A 481 2.91 -10.06 -9.41
N LEU A 482 3.13 -11.09 -10.20
CA LEU A 482 2.44 -12.38 -10.08
C LEU A 482 3.43 -13.51 -10.32
N CYS A 483 3.15 -14.66 -9.72
CA CYS A 483 4.13 -15.65 -9.34
C CYS A 483 4.40 -16.78 -10.36
N TYR A 484 3.95 -16.64 -11.61
CA TYR A 484 3.89 -17.78 -12.55
C TYR A 484 5.00 -17.80 -13.61
N GLU A 485 5.39 -19.02 -13.99
CA GLU A 485 6.20 -19.35 -15.16
C GLU A 485 5.71 -18.57 -16.40
N GLY A 486 6.53 -17.62 -16.85
CA GLY A 486 6.49 -17.10 -18.20
C GLY A 486 5.22 -16.38 -18.63
N GLN A 487 4.74 -15.37 -17.88
CA GLN A 487 3.83 -14.33 -18.41
C GLN A 487 2.63 -14.87 -19.22
N ASP A 488 2.19 -16.10 -18.96
CA ASP A 488 1.12 -16.74 -19.71
C ASP A 488 -0.20 -16.22 -19.16
N LEU A 489 -0.72 -15.19 -19.82
CA LEU A 489 -2.02 -14.58 -19.54
C LEU A 489 -3.14 -15.64 -19.50
N SER A 490 -3.02 -16.76 -20.21
CA SER A 490 -4.04 -17.83 -20.20
C SER A 490 -4.11 -18.59 -18.87
N ARG A 491 -3.06 -18.50 -18.04
CA ARG A 491 -2.99 -19.09 -16.69
C ARG A 491 -3.33 -18.09 -15.60
N GLU A 492 -3.64 -16.84 -15.93
CA GLU A 492 -4.04 -15.86 -14.93
C GLU A 492 -5.47 -16.16 -14.44
N PRO A 493 -5.67 -16.50 -13.16
CA PRO A 493 -6.97 -16.98 -12.65
C PRO A 493 -8.14 -16.03 -12.93
N TYR A 494 -7.88 -14.73 -13.10
CA TYR A 494 -8.91 -13.70 -13.23
C TYR A 494 -8.89 -12.93 -14.56
N ILE A 495 -8.25 -13.47 -15.61
CA ILE A 495 -8.20 -12.82 -16.94
C ILE A 495 -9.57 -12.55 -17.57
N ARG A 496 -10.59 -13.28 -17.14
CA ARG A 496 -11.97 -13.07 -17.62
C ARG A 496 -12.69 -11.93 -16.90
N GLU A 497 -12.17 -11.49 -15.75
CA GLU A 497 -12.82 -10.50 -14.88
C GLU A 497 -12.25 -9.08 -15.08
N ARG A 498 -11.03 -8.93 -15.61
CA ARG A 498 -10.45 -7.62 -15.95
C ARG A 498 -9.35 -7.67 -17.03
N SER A 499 -9.04 -6.50 -17.59
CA SER A 499 -7.84 -6.29 -18.41
C SER A 499 -6.59 -6.38 -17.54
N ILE A 500 -5.66 -7.28 -17.88
CA ILE A 500 -4.39 -7.48 -17.15
C ILE A 500 -3.26 -6.79 -17.92
N THR A 501 -2.43 -6.04 -17.21
CA THR A 501 -1.20 -5.46 -17.77
C THR A 501 -0.03 -6.44 -17.61
N LEU A 502 0.81 -6.60 -18.63
CA LEU A 502 1.96 -7.51 -18.59
C LEU A 502 2.93 -7.16 -17.45
N ARG A 503 3.35 -8.20 -16.72
CA ARG A 503 4.01 -8.21 -15.41
C ARG A 503 5.47 -7.72 -15.47
N GLY A 504 5.94 -7.00 -14.44
CA GLY A 504 7.29 -6.44 -14.41
C GLY A 504 7.72 -5.87 -13.06
N THR A 505 8.61 -4.88 -13.10
CA THR A 505 9.10 -4.16 -11.92
C THR A 505 8.04 -3.19 -11.41
N ILE A 506 7.76 -3.22 -10.11
CA ILE A 506 7.06 -2.16 -9.39
C ILE A 506 8.06 -1.04 -9.12
N THR A 507 7.69 0.18 -9.49
CA THR A 507 8.46 1.36 -9.15
C THR A 507 7.78 2.06 -8.00
N PHE A 508 8.55 2.38 -6.98
CA PHE A 508 8.20 3.33 -5.94
C PHE A 508 8.83 4.66 -6.30
N ASP A 509 8.00 5.58 -6.76
CA ASP A 509 8.39 6.98 -6.94
C ASP A 509 8.31 7.72 -5.58
N VAL A 510 8.94 8.89 -5.49
CA VAL A 510 8.96 9.71 -4.26
C VAL A 510 7.54 10.00 -3.81
N GLY A 511 7.27 9.86 -2.51
CA GLY A 511 5.95 10.07 -1.92
C GLY A 511 5.62 9.09 -0.80
N LEU A 512 4.36 9.10 -0.38
CA LEU A 512 3.86 8.27 0.71
C LEU A 512 2.92 7.18 0.19
N TYR A 513 3.16 5.94 0.58
CA TYR A 513 2.27 4.82 0.31
C TYR A 513 1.81 4.19 1.62
N SER A 514 0.53 3.83 1.74
CA SER A 514 0.00 3.21 2.96
C SER A 514 -1.08 2.17 2.71
N TRP A 515 -1.03 1.11 3.53
CA TRP A 515 -2.00 0.03 3.53
C TRP A 515 -2.39 -0.34 4.96
N ILE A 516 -3.64 -0.76 5.16
CA ILE A 516 -4.15 -1.28 6.43
C ILE A 516 -4.77 -2.65 6.23
N TYR A 517 -4.42 -3.57 7.11
CA TYR A 517 -4.88 -4.96 7.10
C TYR A 517 -5.50 -5.32 8.44
N HIS A 518 -6.49 -6.20 8.38
CA HIS A 518 -7.07 -6.84 9.55
C HIS A 518 -6.50 -8.24 9.65
N ILE A 519 -5.83 -8.54 10.77
CA ILE A 519 -5.28 -9.85 11.08
C ILE A 519 -6.10 -10.45 12.24
N GLU A 520 -6.94 -11.45 11.96
CA GLU A 520 -7.77 -12.13 12.96
C GLU A 520 -7.09 -13.41 13.42
N ILE A 521 -7.08 -13.63 14.73
CA ILE A 521 -6.58 -14.85 15.36
C ILE A 521 -7.80 -15.73 15.67
N ILE A 522 -7.90 -16.86 14.99
CA ILE A 522 -9.08 -17.75 15.05
C ILE A 522 -8.82 -18.91 16.01
N VAL A 523 -9.72 -19.07 16.98
CA VAL A 523 -9.53 -19.99 18.10
C VAL A 523 -10.86 -20.56 18.52
N ASN A 524 -11.05 -21.88 18.39
CA ASN A 524 -12.31 -22.55 18.70
C ASN A 524 -13.53 -21.90 18.02
N ARG A 525 -13.32 -21.33 16.83
CA ARG A 525 -14.36 -20.68 16.02
C ARG A 525 -14.27 -21.24 14.61
N ASP A 526 -15.42 -21.49 13.99
CA ASP A 526 -15.49 -21.93 12.61
C ASP A 526 -14.78 -20.93 11.67
N ILE A 527 -13.76 -21.38 10.95
CA ILE A 527 -12.93 -20.50 10.11
C ILE A 527 -13.76 -19.83 9.02
N ILE A 528 -14.66 -20.57 8.37
CA ILE A 528 -15.48 -20.06 7.28
C ILE A 528 -16.41 -18.95 7.81
N GLY A 529 -17.08 -19.19 8.93
CA GLY A 529 -17.93 -18.20 9.59
C GLY A 529 -17.16 -16.93 9.95
N VAL A 530 -15.93 -17.07 10.46
CA VAL A 530 -15.07 -15.90 10.76
C VAL A 530 -14.69 -15.14 9.48
N LEU A 531 -14.29 -15.83 8.42
CA LEU A 531 -13.96 -15.19 7.14
C LEU A 531 -15.18 -14.46 6.53
N GLN A 532 -16.37 -15.01 6.69
CA GLN A 532 -17.63 -14.38 6.27
C GLN A 532 -17.99 -13.17 7.14
N GLU A 533 -17.75 -13.22 8.46
CA GLU A 533 -17.90 -12.06 9.35
C GLU A 533 -16.94 -10.92 8.96
N ILE A 534 -15.67 -11.23 8.74
CA ILE A 534 -14.65 -10.27 8.31
C ILE A 534 -15.02 -9.65 6.96
N THR A 535 -15.45 -10.47 6.00
CA THR A 535 -15.88 -10.01 4.68
C THR A 535 -17.10 -9.11 4.78
N ARG A 536 -18.10 -9.45 5.61
CA ARG A 536 -19.24 -8.57 5.89
C ARG A 536 -18.82 -7.25 6.51
N LYS A 537 -17.83 -7.26 7.42
CA LYS A 537 -17.30 -6.06 8.08
C LYS A 537 -16.69 -5.06 7.11
N TYR A 538 -15.85 -5.51 6.17
CA TYR A 538 -15.08 -4.60 5.32
C TYR A 538 -15.60 -4.46 3.89
N ASN A 539 -16.19 -5.52 3.32
CA ASN A 539 -16.68 -5.57 1.94
C ASN A 539 -18.21 -5.60 1.84
N GLY A 540 -18.91 -5.90 2.94
CA GLY A 540 -20.38 -5.97 2.98
C GLY A 540 -21.08 -4.62 3.20
N MET A 541 -20.33 -3.56 3.50
CA MET A 541 -20.87 -2.23 3.80
C MET A 541 -20.73 -1.30 2.60
N ARG A 542 -21.73 -0.45 2.36
CA ARG A 542 -21.61 0.63 1.38
C ARG A 542 -21.16 1.91 2.09
N VAL A 543 -19.99 2.41 1.70
CA VAL A 543 -19.41 3.64 2.24
C VAL A 543 -19.49 4.73 1.18
N LEU A 544 -20.16 5.84 1.52
CA LEU A 544 -20.22 7.05 0.72
C LEU A 544 -19.39 8.13 1.41
N ILE A 545 -18.61 8.87 0.65
CA ILE A 545 -17.77 9.94 1.17
C ILE A 545 -17.99 11.24 0.41
N GLU A 546 -18.06 12.33 1.16
CA GLU A 546 -18.20 13.68 0.65
C GLU A 546 -17.26 14.61 1.43
N ARG A 547 -16.82 15.70 0.80
CA ARG A 547 -16.12 16.77 1.53
C ARG A 547 -17.10 17.40 2.53
N ALA A 548 -16.66 17.60 3.78
CA ALA A 548 -17.47 18.22 4.84
C ALA A 548 -17.76 19.70 4.59
#